data_AF-A0A835L680-F1
#
_entry.id   AF-A0A835L680-F1
#
_cell.length_a   1.000
_cell.length_b   1.000
_cell.length_c   1.000
_cell.angle_alpha   90.00
_cell.angle_beta   90.00
_cell.angle_gamma   90.00
#
_symmetry.space_group_name_H-M   'P 1'
#
loop_
_entity.id
_entity.type
_entity.pdbx_description
1 polymer ?
#
loop_
_entity_poly.entity_id
_entity_poly.type
_entity_poly.pdbx_seq_one_letter_code
_entity_poly.pdbx_strand_id
1 'polypeptide(L)'
;MVRTGKGAMLVEGTGPWRSPGLKGALPINTTFTPCPRSPGLALNKIKTVSYSFLQRPHRNVTRNCVQESLPFLLQMQVAQIQSLIASGDVNGAFQQALSASDLALVVMACRAAEPAQVFGPPCKLKQHVLLSLVQQLAADMARDTPLKHRYLEEAVMNLDTSNPVTREHLPAVVRELQKQLVSFLAAAPHHALARQLRMLLMATEALVKVAA
;
A
#
# COMPACT_ATOMS: atom_id res chain seq x y z
N MET A 1 -31.90 42.46 -28.76
CA MET A 1 -31.39 43.84 -28.65
C MET A 1 -32.23 44.56 -27.61
N VAL A 2 -31.84 44.48 -26.33
CA VAL A 2 -32.53 45.14 -25.21
C VAL A 2 -31.47 45.85 -24.38
N ARG A 3 -31.85 47.05 -23.95
CA ARG A 3 -31.05 48.19 -23.51
C ARG A 3 -30.50 48.04 -22.09
N THR A 4 -29.27 48.56 -21.93
CA THR A 4 -28.69 49.33 -20.81
C THR A 4 -29.42 49.41 -19.47
N GLY A 5 -28.65 49.17 -18.40
CA GLY A 5 -28.88 49.68 -17.05
C GLY A 5 -27.54 49.92 -16.33
N LYS A 6 -27.09 51.17 -16.29
CA LYS A 6 -26.04 51.72 -15.40
C LYS A 6 -26.57 51.75 -13.96
N GLY A 7 -25.69 51.56 -12.98
CA GLY A 7 -25.99 51.86 -11.57
C GLY A 7 -24.78 51.65 -10.67
N ALA A 8 -24.07 52.74 -10.39
CA ALA A 8 -22.96 52.81 -9.46
C ALA A 8 -23.44 52.81 -8.00
N MET A 9 -22.62 52.31 -7.07
CA MET A 9 -22.53 52.90 -5.73
C MET A 9 -21.17 52.59 -5.08
N LEU A 10 -20.39 53.67 -4.94
CA LEU A 10 -19.32 53.86 -3.97
C LEU A 10 -19.87 53.77 -2.55
N VAL A 11 -19.14 53.15 -1.63
CA VAL A 11 -19.05 53.61 -0.24
C VAL A 11 -17.62 53.39 0.26
N GLU A 12 -16.93 54.50 0.50
CA GLU A 12 -15.74 54.61 1.36
C GLU A 12 -16.12 54.31 2.82
N GLY A 13 -15.23 53.62 3.54
CA GLY A 13 -15.37 53.35 4.97
C GLY A 13 -14.02 53.40 5.65
N THR A 14 -13.75 54.54 6.28
CA THR A 14 -12.60 54.92 7.08
C THR A 14 -12.49 54.12 8.39
N GLY A 15 -11.26 53.95 8.90
CA GLY A 15 -11.06 53.51 10.28
C GLY A 15 -9.68 52.96 10.61
N PRO A 16 -8.82 53.70 11.34
CA PRO A 16 -7.48 53.27 11.73
C PRO A 16 -7.49 52.60 13.11
N TRP A 17 -6.85 51.43 13.23
CA TRP A 17 -6.48 50.88 14.54
C TRP A 17 -4.98 50.60 14.56
N ARG A 18 -4.27 51.55 15.18
CA ARG A 18 -2.88 51.44 15.62
C ARG A 18 -2.92 51.28 17.13
N SER A 19 -2.28 50.24 17.66
CA SER A 19 -1.93 50.09 19.08
C SER A 19 -1.02 48.86 19.29
N PRO A 20 -0.24 48.81 20.39
CA PRO A 20 1.21 48.66 20.27
C PRO A 20 1.82 47.45 21.01
N GLY A 21 3.06 47.13 20.63
CA GLY A 21 4.13 46.79 21.57
C GLY A 21 4.05 45.47 22.34
N LEU A 22 4.78 44.46 21.87
CA LEU A 22 5.44 43.49 22.76
C LEU A 22 6.92 43.38 22.40
N LYS A 23 7.76 43.88 23.31
CA LYS A 23 9.17 43.51 23.43
C LYS A 23 9.24 42.24 24.26
N GLY A 24 10.05 41.27 23.85
CA GLY A 24 10.59 40.25 24.77
C GLY A 24 10.75 38.87 24.16
N ALA A 25 11.95 38.30 24.38
CA ALA A 25 12.32 36.88 24.29
C ALA A 25 12.39 36.29 22.87
N LEU A 26 13.36 35.46 22.46
CA LEU A 26 14.50 34.73 23.04
C LEU A 26 15.27 34.14 21.81
N PRO A 27 16.46 33.54 21.96
CA PRO A 27 17.35 33.21 20.85
C PRO A 27 16.86 32.04 19.98
N ILE A 28 17.08 32.17 18.68
CA ILE A 28 17.01 31.11 17.68
C ILE A 28 18.09 30.06 17.95
N ASN A 29 17.74 29.05 18.76
CA ASN A 29 18.48 27.79 18.83
C ASN A 29 17.84 26.78 17.88
N THR A 30 18.53 26.47 16.80
CA THR A 30 18.14 25.52 15.76
C THR A 30 18.23 24.09 16.31
N THR A 31 17.21 23.67 17.05
CA THR A 31 17.08 22.26 17.46
C THR A 31 16.25 21.54 16.41
N PHE A 32 16.93 20.77 15.55
CA PHE A 32 16.32 19.75 14.71
C PHE A 32 15.53 18.78 15.60
N THR A 33 14.20 18.82 15.52
CA THR A 33 13.35 17.72 15.97
C THR A 33 13.38 16.61 14.91
N PRO A 34 13.92 15.42 15.20
CA PRO A 34 13.68 14.26 14.36
C PRO A 34 12.22 13.86 14.52
N CYS A 35 11.50 13.69 13.40
CA CYS A 35 10.19 13.08 13.38
C CYS A 35 10.21 11.77 14.20
N PRO A 36 9.20 11.50 15.05
CA PRO A 36 9.09 10.20 15.68
C PRO A 36 8.89 9.15 14.60
N ARG A 37 9.93 8.33 14.44
CA ARG A 37 9.96 7.10 13.65
C ARG A 37 8.73 6.29 14.02
N SER A 38 7.85 6.05 13.05
CA SER A 38 6.73 5.13 13.20
C SER A 38 7.25 3.80 13.75
N PRO A 39 6.60 3.20 14.76
CA PRO A 39 6.95 1.87 15.21
C PRO A 39 6.75 0.91 14.03
N GLY A 40 7.84 0.29 13.59
CA GLY A 40 7.82 -0.76 12.59
C GLY A 40 6.82 -1.82 13.03
N LEU A 41 5.71 -1.92 12.30
CA LEU A 41 4.79 -3.03 12.46
C LEU A 41 5.57 -4.30 12.18
N ALA A 42 5.72 -5.10 13.24
CA ALA A 42 6.27 -6.44 13.18
C ALA A 42 5.42 -7.30 12.25
N LEU A 43 5.81 -7.35 10.98
CA LEU A 43 5.37 -8.29 9.94
C LEU A 43 5.92 -9.69 10.27
N ASN A 44 5.53 -10.21 11.44
CA ASN A 44 5.87 -11.54 11.93
C ASN A 44 4.61 -12.18 12.49
N LYS A 45 3.74 -12.69 11.61
CA LYS A 45 2.76 -13.75 11.98
C LYS A 45 2.11 -14.53 10.83
N ILE A 46 2.49 -14.30 9.56
CA ILE A 46 2.12 -15.18 8.43
C ILE A 46 3.36 -15.83 7.78
N LYS A 47 4.51 -15.79 8.48
CA LYS A 47 5.72 -16.51 8.03
C LYS A 47 5.65 -18.03 8.24
N THR A 48 4.53 -18.58 8.72
CA THR A 48 4.45 -20.01 9.07
C THR A 48 3.80 -20.89 8.00
N VAL A 49 3.20 -20.32 6.93
CA VAL A 49 2.38 -21.12 5.98
C VAL A 49 3.06 -21.35 4.62
N SER A 50 4.30 -20.90 4.39
CA SER A 50 5.01 -21.17 3.12
C SER A 50 6.52 -21.42 3.28
N TYR A 51 6.94 -22.16 4.30
CA TYR A 51 8.36 -22.48 4.52
C TYR A 51 8.75 -23.95 4.40
N SER A 52 7.89 -24.85 3.94
CA SER A 52 8.20 -26.29 3.92
C SER A 52 8.54 -26.88 2.54
N PHE A 53 8.79 -26.09 1.48
CA PHE A 53 8.95 -26.69 0.14
C PHE A 53 10.17 -26.36 -0.72
N LEU A 54 11.27 -25.76 -0.21
CA LEU A 54 12.51 -25.71 -1.02
C LEU A 54 13.81 -25.46 -0.22
N GLN A 55 14.34 -26.51 0.42
CA GLN A 55 15.78 -26.65 0.70
C GLN A 55 16.06 -28.14 0.99
N ARG A 56 16.94 -28.90 0.33
CA ARG A 56 18.15 -28.66 -0.48
C ARG A 56 18.28 -29.79 -1.54
N PRO A 57 19.19 -29.71 -2.51
CA PRO A 57 20.52 -30.29 -2.25
C PRO A 57 21.68 -29.36 -2.57
N HIS A 58 22.76 -29.58 -1.82
CA HIS A 58 24.09 -29.00 -2.01
C HIS A 58 24.59 -29.18 -3.44
N ARG A 59 25.11 -28.10 -4.03
CA ARG A 59 26.19 -28.18 -5.01
C ARG A 59 27.28 -27.19 -4.60
N ASN A 60 28.42 -27.75 -4.23
CA ASN A 60 29.67 -27.01 -4.06
C ASN A 60 29.96 -26.26 -5.36
N VAL A 61 29.88 -24.95 -5.33
CA VAL A 61 30.51 -24.08 -6.33
C VAL A 61 31.56 -23.28 -5.61
N THR A 62 32.77 -23.46 -6.12
CA THR A 62 34.04 -22.95 -5.65
C THR A 62 34.02 -21.43 -5.48
N ARG A 63 34.65 -21.00 -4.38
CA ARG A 63 35.08 -19.64 -4.04
C ARG A 63 35.25 -18.72 -5.25
N ASN A 64 34.52 -17.61 -5.25
CA ASN A 64 35.04 -16.30 -5.63
C ASN A 64 34.26 -15.22 -4.88
N CYS A 65 34.98 -14.47 -4.05
CA CYS A 65 34.50 -13.37 -3.24
C CYS A 65 34.15 -12.18 -4.15
N VAL A 66 33.03 -12.24 -4.86
CA VAL A 66 32.51 -11.07 -5.56
C VAL A 66 31.65 -10.32 -4.56
N GLN A 67 32.04 -9.07 -4.28
CA GLN A 67 31.29 -8.10 -3.52
C GLN A 67 29.79 -8.20 -3.86
N GLU A 68 29.00 -8.84 -3.00
CA GLU A 68 27.54 -8.82 -3.07
C GLU A 68 27.10 -7.41 -2.69
N SER A 69 27.19 -6.50 -3.66
CA SER A 69 26.49 -5.25 -3.55
C SER A 69 25.00 -5.60 -3.54
N LEU A 70 24.34 -5.39 -2.39
CA LEU A 70 22.89 -5.40 -2.21
C LEU A 70 22.06 -4.96 -3.45
N PRO A 71 22.46 -3.93 -4.24
CA PRO A 71 21.76 -3.59 -5.49
C PRO A 71 21.71 -4.72 -6.53
N PHE A 72 22.75 -5.54 -6.68
CA PHE A 72 22.79 -6.61 -7.67
C PHE A 72 21.79 -7.75 -7.35
N LEU A 73 21.66 -8.12 -6.08
CA LEU A 73 20.70 -9.14 -5.66
C LEU A 73 19.25 -8.70 -5.87
N LEU A 74 18.94 -7.44 -5.53
CA LEU A 74 17.63 -6.87 -5.76
C LEU A 74 17.32 -6.83 -7.27
N GLN A 75 18.30 -6.47 -8.09
CA GLN A 75 18.14 -6.42 -9.53
C GLN A 75 17.93 -7.81 -10.15
N MET A 76 18.61 -8.84 -9.62
CA MET A 76 18.36 -10.22 -10.02
C MET A 76 16.94 -10.67 -9.64
N GLN A 77 16.45 -10.32 -8.44
CA GLN A 77 15.08 -10.63 -8.02
C GLN A 77 14.04 -9.94 -8.93
N VAL A 78 14.25 -8.66 -9.25
CA VAL A 78 13.39 -7.91 -10.19
C VAL A 78 13.36 -8.60 -11.55
N ALA A 79 14.53 -8.96 -12.10
CA ALA A 79 14.61 -9.63 -13.39
C ALA A 79 13.90 -11.00 -13.39
N GLN A 80 14.04 -11.76 -12.30
CA GLN A 80 13.35 -13.04 -12.14
C GLN A 80 11.83 -12.87 -12.10
N ILE A 81 11.31 -11.94 -11.29
CA ILE A 81 9.87 -11.65 -11.20
C ILE A 81 9.33 -11.22 -12.57
N GLN A 82 10.04 -10.34 -13.28
CA GLN A 82 9.64 -9.89 -14.61
C GLN A 82 9.62 -11.04 -15.63
N SER A 83 10.62 -11.92 -15.60
CA SER A 83 10.65 -13.10 -16.48
C SER A 83 9.48 -14.03 -16.21
N LEU A 84 9.10 -14.22 -14.93
CA LEU A 84 7.96 -15.05 -14.56
C LEU A 84 6.65 -14.45 -15.08
N ILE A 85 6.45 -13.14 -14.92
CA ILE A 85 5.28 -12.42 -15.47
C ILE A 85 5.23 -12.57 -16.99
N ALA A 86 6.36 -12.36 -17.69
CA ALA A 86 6.44 -12.47 -19.14
C ALA A 86 6.16 -13.90 -19.65
N SER A 87 6.54 -14.92 -18.88
CA SER A 87 6.23 -16.32 -19.19
C SER A 87 4.77 -16.72 -18.93
N GLY A 88 3.97 -15.84 -18.31
CA GLY A 88 2.60 -16.09 -17.91
C GLY A 88 2.45 -16.73 -16.52
N ASP A 89 3.55 -17.05 -15.83
CA ASP A 89 3.53 -17.51 -14.43
C ASP A 89 3.42 -16.33 -13.45
N VAL A 90 2.27 -15.66 -13.51
CA VAL A 90 1.94 -14.54 -12.64
C VAL A 90 1.92 -14.97 -11.18
N ASN A 91 1.42 -16.17 -10.88
CA ASN A 91 1.34 -16.64 -9.50
C ASN A 91 2.71 -16.86 -8.87
N GLY A 92 3.64 -17.49 -9.62
CA GLY A 92 5.03 -17.66 -9.18
C GLY A 92 5.73 -16.32 -8.98
N ALA A 93 5.52 -15.37 -9.89
CA ALA A 93 6.10 -14.02 -9.78
C ALA A 93 5.67 -13.30 -8.49
N PHE A 94 4.37 -13.31 -8.18
CA PHE A 94 3.84 -12.70 -6.96
C PHE A 94 4.29 -13.44 -5.70
N GLN A 95 4.35 -14.77 -5.72
CA GLN A 95 4.90 -15.54 -4.60
C GLN A 95 6.36 -15.15 -4.33
N GLN A 96 7.18 -15.01 -5.38
CA GLN A 96 8.58 -14.63 -5.23
C GLN A 96 8.71 -13.22 -4.65
N ALA A 97 7.93 -12.25 -5.16
CA ALA A 97 7.91 -10.88 -4.66
C ALA A 97 7.49 -10.82 -3.18
N LEU A 98 6.42 -11.53 -2.81
CA LEU A 98 5.90 -11.55 -1.44
C LEU A 98 6.87 -12.26 -0.47
N SER A 99 7.58 -13.29 -0.94
CA SER A 99 8.57 -14.03 -0.15
C SER A 99 9.78 -13.16 0.23
N ALA A 100 10.15 -12.21 -0.62
CA ALA A 100 11.21 -11.24 -0.33
C ALA A 100 10.85 -10.27 0.80
N SER A 101 9.57 -10.18 1.20
CA SER A 101 9.07 -9.27 2.24
C SER A 101 9.43 -7.80 2.00
N ASP A 102 9.64 -7.43 0.74
CA ASP A 102 9.96 -6.07 0.32
C ASP A 102 8.77 -5.50 -0.48
N LEU A 103 8.12 -4.49 0.10
CA LEU A 103 7.00 -3.81 -0.54
C LEU A 103 7.39 -3.18 -1.87
N ALA A 104 8.64 -2.75 -2.06
CA ALA A 104 9.10 -2.20 -3.32
C ALA A 104 9.04 -3.25 -4.44
N LEU A 105 9.42 -4.50 -4.16
CA LEU A 105 9.33 -5.60 -5.12
C LEU A 105 7.89 -5.97 -5.44
N VAL A 106 7.02 -5.99 -4.43
CA VAL A 106 5.59 -6.25 -4.64
C VAL A 106 4.94 -5.15 -5.47
N VAL A 107 5.20 -3.88 -5.17
CA VAL A 107 4.71 -2.76 -5.97
C VAL A 107 5.27 -2.82 -7.40
N MET A 108 6.53 -3.23 -7.58
CA MET A 108 7.13 -3.42 -8.91
C MET A 108 6.38 -4.53 -9.68
N ALA A 109 6.11 -5.68 -9.05
CA ALA A 109 5.30 -6.75 -9.65
C ALA A 109 3.89 -6.26 -10.02
N CYS A 110 3.26 -5.47 -9.15
CA CYS A 110 1.96 -4.85 -9.42
C CYS A 110 1.99 -3.84 -10.58
N ARG A 111 3.12 -3.19 -10.85
CA ARG A 111 3.30 -2.30 -12.01
C ARG A 111 3.54 -3.09 -13.29
N ALA A 112 4.25 -4.21 -13.19
CA ALA A 112 4.61 -5.05 -14.33
C ALA A 112 3.43 -5.90 -14.83
N ALA A 113 2.52 -6.29 -13.94
CA ALA A 113 1.30 -7.01 -14.30
C ALA A 113 0.08 -6.09 -14.21
N GLU A 114 -0.79 -6.11 -15.22
CA GLU A 114 -2.07 -5.37 -15.15
C GLU A 114 -3.05 -6.12 -14.24
N PRO A 115 -3.80 -5.45 -13.33
CA PRO A 115 -4.85 -6.08 -12.52
C PRO A 115 -5.78 -7.00 -13.32
N ALA A 116 -6.20 -6.62 -14.52
CA ALA A 116 -7.06 -7.45 -15.37
C ALA A 116 -6.40 -8.79 -15.78
N GLN A 117 -5.08 -8.84 -15.93
CA GLN A 117 -4.36 -10.09 -16.23
C GLN A 117 -4.19 -10.96 -14.97
N VAL A 118 -4.03 -10.32 -13.82
CA VAL A 118 -3.81 -10.99 -12.53
C VAL A 118 -5.11 -11.57 -11.97
N PHE A 119 -6.17 -10.75 -11.97
CA PHE A 119 -7.48 -11.03 -11.38
C PHE A 119 -8.56 -11.41 -12.40
N GLY A 120 -8.26 -11.39 -13.70
CA GLY A 120 -9.21 -11.78 -14.74
C GLY A 120 -9.71 -13.22 -14.55
N PRO A 121 -10.95 -13.55 -14.95
CA PRO A 121 -11.53 -14.87 -14.71
C PRO A 121 -10.85 -15.97 -15.55
N PRO A 122 -10.30 -17.05 -14.95
CA PRO A 122 -10.16 -17.31 -13.51
C PRO A 122 -8.93 -16.61 -12.90
N CYS A 123 -9.09 -16.07 -11.69
CA CYS A 123 -8.03 -15.38 -10.95
C CYS A 123 -6.76 -16.24 -10.91
N LYS A 124 -5.64 -15.68 -11.37
CA LYS A 124 -4.38 -16.41 -11.47
C LYS A 124 -3.70 -16.57 -10.10
N LEU A 125 -4.07 -15.75 -9.12
CA LEU A 125 -3.49 -15.79 -7.79
C LEU A 125 -4.20 -16.77 -6.87
N LYS A 126 -3.41 -17.66 -6.25
CA LYS A 126 -3.90 -18.54 -5.17
C LYS A 126 -4.31 -17.71 -3.94
N GLN A 127 -5.25 -18.24 -3.16
CA GLN A 127 -5.82 -17.55 -1.99
C GLN A 127 -4.77 -17.08 -0.95
N HIS A 128 -3.75 -17.90 -0.64
CA HIS A 128 -2.68 -17.49 0.29
C HIS A 128 -1.84 -16.32 -0.26
N VAL A 129 -1.66 -16.26 -1.59
CA VAL A 129 -0.94 -15.17 -2.28
C VAL A 129 -1.77 -13.90 -2.22
N LEU A 130 -3.08 -13.99 -2.45
CA LEU A 130 -4.00 -12.86 -2.32
C LEU A 130 -4.00 -12.26 -0.92
N LEU A 131 -4.11 -13.09 0.12
CA LEU A 131 -4.09 -12.65 1.52
C LEU A 131 -2.77 -11.95 1.87
N SER A 132 -1.65 -12.53 1.43
CA SER A 132 -0.32 -11.94 1.63
C SER A 132 -0.15 -10.62 0.87
N LEU A 133 -0.68 -10.55 -0.36
CA LEU A 133 -0.67 -9.33 -1.16
C LEU A 133 -1.46 -8.21 -0.49
N VAL A 134 -2.68 -8.50 -0.04
CA VAL A 134 -3.51 -7.54 0.70
C VAL A 134 -2.77 -7.01 1.93
N GLN A 135 -2.17 -7.92 2.71
CA GLN A 135 -1.43 -7.54 3.90
C GLN A 135 -0.23 -6.63 3.57
N GLN A 136 0.58 -6.98 2.57
CA GLN A 136 1.77 -6.19 2.23
C GLN A 136 1.40 -4.83 1.62
N LEU A 137 0.40 -4.77 0.74
CA LEU A 137 -0.05 -3.50 0.17
C LEU A 137 -0.68 -2.58 1.21
N ALA A 138 -1.39 -3.13 2.19
CA ALA A 138 -1.99 -2.36 3.28
C ALA A 138 -0.95 -1.77 4.23
N ALA A 139 0.24 -2.36 4.34
CA ALA A 139 1.27 -1.94 5.29
C ALA A 139 1.76 -0.50 5.10
N ASP A 140 1.69 0.03 3.87
CA ASP A 140 1.95 1.43 3.56
C ASP A 140 1.03 1.90 2.43
N MET A 141 0.01 2.69 2.76
CA MET A 141 -0.92 3.27 1.79
C MET A 141 -0.52 4.67 1.30
N ALA A 142 0.54 5.27 1.86
CA ALA A 142 0.95 6.65 1.54
C ALA A 142 1.61 6.78 0.17
N ARG A 143 2.24 5.71 -0.31
CA ARG A 143 2.92 5.66 -1.63
C ARG A 143 2.15 4.76 -2.59
N ASP A 144 2.06 5.20 -3.85
CA ASP A 144 1.39 4.44 -4.91
C ASP A 144 -0.06 4.06 -4.61
N THR A 145 -0.74 4.89 -3.82
CA THR A 145 -2.14 4.73 -3.40
C THR A 145 -3.10 4.35 -4.55
N PRO A 146 -3.06 4.95 -5.76
CA PRO A 146 -3.96 4.55 -6.84
C PRO A 146 -3.74 3.12 -7.32
N LEU A 147 -2.48 2.68 -7.43
CA LEU A 147 -2.15 1.32 -7.85
C LEU A 147 -2.55 0.33 -6.75
N LYS A 148 -2.18 0.61 -5.50
CA LYS A 148 -2.52 -0.22 -4.35
C LYS A 148 -4.02 -0.34 -4.16
N HIS A 149 -4.76 0.75 -4.30
CA HIS A 149 -6.22 0.73 -4.24
C HIS A 149 -6.82 -0.24 -5.25
N ARG A 150 -6.46 -0.14 -6.54
CA ARG A 150 -6.97 -1.04 -7.59
C ARG A 150 -6.67 -2.50 -7.27
N TYR A 151 -5.44 -2.79 -6.85
CA TYR A 151 -5.03 -4.14 -6.48
C TYR A 151 -5.76 -4.67 -5.23
N LEU A 152 -5.97 -3.83 -4.21
CA LEU A 152 -6.68 -4.20 -3.00
C LEU A 152 -8.16 -4.44 -3.26
N GLU A 153 -8.79 -3.59 -4.07
CA GLU A 153 -10.18 -3.74 -4.49
C GLU A 153 -10.41 -5.07 -5.21
N GLU A 154 -9.62 -5.34 -6.24
CA GLU A 154 -9.68 -6.60 -6.99
C GLU A 154 -9.35 -7.81 -6.11
N ALA A 155 -8.33 -7.72 -5.25
CA ALA A 155 -7.98 -8.80 -4.35
C ALA A 155 -9.13 -9.12 -3.39
N VAL A 156 -9.75 -8.10 -2.78
CA VAL A 156 -10.89 -8.30 -1.86
C VAL A 156 -12.08 -8.93 -2.57
N MET A 157 -12.37 -8.57 -3.82
CA MET A 157 -13.44 -9.18 -4.61
C MET A 157 -13.17 -10.65 -4.99
N ASN A 158 -11.90 -11.05 -5.08
CA ASN A 158 -11.47 -12.40 -5.42
C ASN A 158 -11.16 -13.29 -4.21
N LEU A 159 -11.35 -12.80 -2.98
CA LEU A 159 -11.19 -13.61 -1.76
C LEU A 159 -12.37 -14.57 -1.61
N ASP A 160 -12.05 -15.86 -1.52
CA ASP A 160 -13.02 -16.93 -1.40
C ASP A 160 -13.15 -17.38 0.06
N THR A 161 -14.28 -17.04 0.69
CA THR A 161 -14.59 -17.40 2.08
C THR A 161 -14.96 -18.88 2.25
N SER A 162 -15.08 -19.66 1.17
CA SER A 162 -15.24 -21.12 1.26
C SER A 162 -13.91 -21.84 1.49
N ASN A 163 -12.78 -21.22 1.12
CA ASN A 163 -11.46 -21.80 1.25
C ASN A 163 -10.98 -21.82 2.71
N PRO A 164 -10.46 -22.95 3.23
CA PRO A 164 -10.04 -23.07 4.63
C PRO A 164 -8.91 -22.11 5.02
N VAL A 165 -7.92 -21.91 4.14
CA VAL A 165 -6.79 -21.00 4.39
C VAL A 165 -7.26 -19.56 4.47
N THR A 166 -8.20 -19.20 3.60
CA THR A 166 -8.83 -17.87 3.63
C THR A 166 -9.61 -17.70 4.93
N ARG A 167 -10.49 -18.63 5.30
CA ARG A 167 -11.26 -18.52 6.55
C ARG A 167 -10.40 -18.32 7.79
N GLU A 168 -9.28 -19.03 7.87
CA GLU A 168 -8.38 -18.95 9.02
C GLU A 168 -7.70 -17.57 9.14
N HIS A 169 -7.20 -17.03 8.03
CA HIS A 169 -6.37 -15.82 8.06
C HIS A 169 -7.12 -14.52 7.71
N LEU A 170 -8.26 -14.63 7.02
CA LEU A 170 -9.02 -13.49 6.51
C LEU A 170 -9.40 -12.49 7.59
N PRO A 171 -9.94 -12.87 8.76
CA PRO A 171 -10.32 -11.90 9.79
C PRO A 171 -9.13 -11.07 10.28
N ALA A 172 -7.95 -11.68 10.41
CA ALA A 172 -6.75 -10.98 10.84
C ALA A 172 -6.22 -10.01 9.77
N VAL A 173 -6.15 -10.47 8.51
CA VAL A 173 -5.70 -9.66 7.37
C VAL A 173 -6.63 -8.47 7.13
N VAL A 174 -7.94 -8.71 7.16
CA VAL A 174 -8.94 -7.67 6.89
C VAL A 174 -8.98 -6.63 8.00
N ARG A 175 -8.90 -7.02 9.27
CA ARG A 175 -8.84 -6.06 10.39
C ARG A 175 -7.62 -5.15 10.28
N GLU A 176 -6.46 -5.69 9.87
CA GLU A 176 -5.27 -4.85 9.66
C GLU A 176 -5.47 -3.91 8.47
N LEU A 177 -6.04 -4.38 7.35
CA LEU A 177 -6.40 -3.51 6.22
C LEU A 177 -7.33 -2.38 6.67
N GLN A 178 -8.40 -2.67 7.43
CA GLN A 178 -9.33 -1.67 7.96
C GLN A 178 -8.61 -0.62 8.80
N LYS A 179 -7.74 -1.04 9.71
CA LYS A 179 -6.95 -0.16 10.56
C LYS A 179 -6.07 0.79 9.72
N GLN A 180 -5.41 0.28 8.68
CA GLN A 180 -4.57 1.08 7.79
C GLN A 180 -5.39 2.05 6.94
N LEU A 181 -6.55 1.62 6.43
CA LEU A 181 -7.49 2.48 5.69
C LEU A 181 -8.01 3.62 6.56
N VAL A 182 -8.45 3.34 7.80
CA VAL A 182 -8.92 4.35 8.74
C VAL A 182 -7.81 5.34 9.08
N SER A 183 -6.60 4.83 9.37
CA SER A 183 -5.42 5.68 9.66
C SER A 183 -5.09 6.60 8.48
N PHE A 184 -5.11 6.07 7.25
CA PHE A 184 -4.84 6.86 6.04
C PHE A 184 -5.92 7.92 5.80
N LEU A 185 -7.20 7.57 5.95
CA LEU A 185 -8.33 8.49 5.76
C LEU A 185 -8.35 9.62 6.81
N ALA A 186 -7.90 9.34 8.04
CA ALA A 186 -7.74 10.35 9.07
C ALA A 186 -6.57 11.31 8.76
N ALA A 187 -5.46 10.79 8.23
CA ALA A 187 -4.29 11.59 7.87
C ALA A 187 -4.51 12.43 6.59
N ALA A 188 -5.27 11.92 5.62
CA ALA A 188 -5.47 12.55 4.31
C ALA A 188 -6.97 12.60 3.91
N PRO A 189 -7.81 13.39 4.63
CA PRO A 189 -9.26 13.39 4.43
C PRO A 189 -9.70 13.94 3.07
N HIS A 190 -8.89 14.81 2.45
CA HIS A 190 -9.14 15.45 1.15
C HIS A 190 -8.43 14.74 -0.02
N HIS A 191 -7.88 13.54 0.19
CA HIS A 191 -7.23 12.79 -0.89
C HIS A 191 -8.24 12.40 -1.99
N ALA A 192 -7.84 12.44 -3.26
CA ALA A 192 -8.72 12.14 -4.39
C ALA A 192 -9.39 10.75 -4.30
N LEU A 193 -8.68 9.76 -3.77
CA LEU A 193 -9.17 8.39 -3.58
C LEU A 193 -9.90 8.17 -2.24
N ALA A 194 -10.06 9.19 -1.39
CA ALA A 194 -10.61 9.01 -0.05
C ALA A 194 -12.05 8.45 -0.07
N ARG A 195 -12.85 8.80 -1.09
CA ARG A 195 -14.19 8.21 -1.27
C ARG A 195 -14.10 6.73 -1.60
N GLN A 196 -13.21 6.33 -2.50
CA GLN A 196 -13.07 4.94 -2.93
C GLN A 196 -12.51 4.05 -1.81
N LEU A 197 -11.51 4.55 -1.07
CA LEU A 197 -10.97 3.87 0.10
C LEU A 197 -12.02 3.69 1.22
N ARG A 198 -12.96 4.63 1.39
CA ARG A 198 -14.11 4.45 2.31
C ARG A 198 -15.06 3.36 1.82
N MET A 199 -15.33 3.28 0.52
CA MET A 199 -16.15 2.19 -0.05
C MET A 199 -15.47 0.83 0.13
N LEU A 200 -14.16 0.76 -0.10
CA LEU A 200 -13.37 -0.44 0.18
C LEU A 200 -13.43 -0.83 1.66
N LEU A 201 -13.33 0.13 2.58
CA LEU A 201 -13.48 -0.11 4.02
C LEU A 201 -14.83 -0.78 4.33
N MET A 202 -15.94 -0.23 3.83
CA MET A 202 -17.27 -0.81 4.03
C MET A 202 -17.40 -2.23 3.43
N ALA A 203 -16.83 -2.46 2.23
CA ALA A 203 -16.82 -3.78 1.61
C ALA A 203 -16.07 -4.82 2.47
N THR A 204 -14.93 -4.41 3.05
CA THR A 204 -14.16 -5.30 3.93
C THR A 204 -14.88 -5.62 5.23
N GLU A 205 -15.68 -4.69 5.78
CA GLU A 205 -16.52 -4.96 6.96
C GLU A 205 -17.60 -6.00 6.65
N ALA A 206 -18.23 -5.93 5.48
CA ALA A 206 -19.18 -6.94 5.03
C ALA A 206 -18.52 -8.31 4.88
N LEU A 207 -17.30 -8.36 4.33
CA LEU A 207 -16.55 -9.61 4.13
C LEU A 207 -16.26 -10.34 5.46
N VAL A 208 -15.87 -9.60 6.50
CA VAL A 208 -15.62 -10.20 7.84
C VAL A 208 -16.90 -10.78 8.43
N LYS A 209 -18.06 -10.15 8.20
CA LYS A 209 -19.36 -10.67 8.67
C LYS A 209 -19.77 -11.95 7.96
N VAL A 210 -19.41 -12.13 6.69
CA VAL A 210 -19.66 -13.37 5.93
C VAL A 210 -18.72 -14.50 6.35
N ALA A 211 -17.50 -14.15 6.77
CA ALA A 211 -16.48 -15.12 7.18
C ALA A 211 -16.61 -15.59 8.64
N ALA A 212 -17.38 -14.87 9.47
CA ALA A 212 -17.65 -15.17 10.86
C ALA A 212 -18.87 -16.11 11.01
#